data_AF-A0AA40HJT3-F1
#
_entry.id   AF-A0AA40HJT3-F1
#
_cell.length_a   1.000
_cell.length_b   1.000
_cell.length_c   1.000
_cell.angle_alpha   90.00
_cell.angle_beta   90.00
_cell.angle_gamma   90.00
#
_symmetry.space_group_name_H-M   'P 1'
#
loop_
_entity.id
_entity.type
_entity.pdbx_description
1 polymer ?
#
loop_
_entity_poly.entity_id
_entity_poly.type
_entity_poly.pdbx_seq_one_letter_code
_entity_poly.pdbx_strand_id
1 'polypeptide(L)'
;MTGRTLSWYWKIMWAGVSPLLIISLLLFYLSDYILTGTLQYQAWDASQGQLVTKDYPAYALAVIGLLVASSTMCIPLVALGTFVLRRLRRGDPAPVA
;
A
#
# COMPACT_ATOMS: atom_id res chain seq x y z
N MET A 1 -13.86 19.48 16.17
CA MET A 1 -13.89 20.95 16.27
C MET A 1 -15.17 21.53 15.64
N THR A 2 -16.34 20.98 15.97
CA THR A 2 -17.66 21.46 15.50
C THR A 2 -18.70 21.54 16.63
N GLY A 3 -18.29 21.32 17.89
CA GLY A 3 -19.16 21.37 19.07
C GLY A 3 -20.22 20.26 19.18
N ARG A 4 -20.33 19.36 18.20
CA ARG A 4 -21.29 18.25 18.17
C ARG A 4 -20.59 16.89 18.17
N THR A 5 -21.18 15.94 18.87
CA THR A 5 -20.71 14.55 18.87
C THR A 5 -21.01 13.90 17.52
N LEU A 6 -20.08 13.10 17.03
CA LEU A 6 -20.23 12.42 15.74
C LEU A 6 -21.37 11.39 15.82
N SER A 7 -22.26 11.40 14.82
CA SER A 7 -23.38 10.45 14.77
C SER A 7 -22.88 9.01 14.71
N TRP A 8 -23.72 8.07 15.15
CA TRP A 8 -23.38 6.64 15.18
C TRP A 8 -23.06 6.10 13.79
N TYR A 9 -23.73 6.61 12.76
CA TYR A 9 -23.42 6.33 11.35
C TYR A 9 -21.94 6.54 11.03
N TRP A 10 -21.37 7.70 11.37
CA TRP A 10 -19.97 8.00 11.07
C TRP A 10 -18.99 7.08 11.81
N LYS A 11 -19.33 6.67 13.04
CA LYS A 11 -18.50 5.75 13.82
C LYS A 11 -18.41 4.37 13.14
N ILE A 12 -19.53 3.84 12.66
CA ILE A 12 -19.55 2.56 11.93
C ILE A 12 -18.84 2.67 10.59
N MET A 13 -19.08 3.78 9.87
CA MET A 13 -18.44 4.00 8.58
C MET A 13 -16.92 3.96 8.70
N TRP A 14 -16.34 4.68 9.66
CA TRP A 14 -14.89 4.74 9.81
C TRP A 14 -14.28 3.50 10.46
N ALA A 15 -14.93 2.89 11.45
CA ALA A 15 -14.36 1.76 12.17
C ALA A 15 -14.57 0.41 11.46
N GLY A 16 -15.63 0.26 10.67
CA GLY A 16 -16.01 -1.01 10.05
C GLY A 16 -16.05 -0.94 8.53
N VAL A 17 -16.96 -0.13 7.98
CA VAL A 17 -17.28 -0.18 6.55
C VAL A 17 -16.09 0.24 5.68
N SER A 18 -15.46 1.37 5.97
CA SER A 18 -14.32 1.86 5.18
C SER A 18 -13.11 0.92 5.24
N PRO A 19 -12.65 0.45 6.41
CA PRO A 19 -11.56 -0.53 6.47
C PRO A 19 -11.87 -1.82 5.71
N LEU A 20 -13.08 -2.38 5.85
CA LEU A 20 -13.48 -3.61 5.17
C LEU A 20 -13.50 -3.44 3.65
N LEU A 21 -14.01 -2.30 3.15
CA LEU A 21 -14.01 -2.01 1.72
C LEU A 21 -12.59 -1.88 1.17
N ILE A 22 -11.70 -1.17 1.87
CA ILE A 22 -10.31 -0.99 1.44
C ILE A 22 -9.59 -2.34 1.40
N ILE A 23 -9.74 -3.17 2.44
CA ILE A 23 -9.11 -4.50 2.50
C ILE A 23 -9.67 -5.41 1.40
N SER A 24 -11.00 -5.41 1.21
CA SER A 24 -11.63 -6.22 0.16
C SER A 24 -11.14 -5.83 -1.23
N LEU A 25 -11.04 -4.52 -1.51
CA LEU A 25 -10.53 -4.02 -2.78
C LEU A 25 -9.06 -4.41 -3.00
N LEU A 26 -8.24 -4.29 -1.96
CA LEU A 26 -6.83 -4.69 -2.01
C LEU A 26 -6.70 -6.19 -2.33
N LEU A 27 -7.45 -7.05 -1.64
CA LEU A 27 -7.42 -8.49 -1.85
C LEU A 27 -7.93 -8.86 -3.25
N PHE A 28 -9.01 -8.23 -3.71
CA PHE A 28 -9.54 -8.45 -5.05
C PHE A 28 -8.51 -8.07 -6.11
N TYR A 29 -7.94 -6.88 -6.02
CA TYR A 29 -6.93 -6.41 -6.96
C TYR A 29 -5.68 -7.29 -6.95
N LEU A 30 -5.21 -7.70 -5.77
CA LEU A 30 -4.06 -8.58 -5.64
C LEU A 30 -4.33 -9.97 -6.23
N SER A 31 -5.52 -10.51 -6.01
CA SER A 31 -5.92 -11.81 -6.55
C SER A 31 -6.00 -11.76 -8.07
N ASP A 32 -6.66 -10.74 -8.63
CA ASP A 32 -6.73 -10.54 -10.07
C ASP A 32 -5.33 -10.37 -10.70
N TYR A 33 -4.46 -9.57 -10.07
CA TYR A 33 -3.09 -9.39 -10.55
C TYR A 33 -2.27 -10.69 -10.56
N ILE A 34 -2.41 -11.54 -9.53
CA ILE A 34 -1.70 -12.82 -9.44
C ILE A 34 -2.26 -13.84 -10.45
N LEU A 35 -3.57 -13.85 -10.69
CA LEU A 35 -4.25 -14.82 -11.55
C LEU A 35 -4.18 -14.48 -13.04
N THR A 36 -4.44 -13.21 -13.39
CA THR A 36 -4.54 -12.76 -14.78
C THR A 36 -3.16 -12.57 -15.42
N GLY A 37 -2.13 -12.31 -14.60
CA GLY A 37 -0.74 -12.37 -15.02
C GLY A 37 -0.36 -11.22 -15.94
N THR A 38 0.46 -10.33 -15.41
CA THR A 38 1.14 -9.20 -16.07
C THR A 38 0.35 -7.89 -16.17
N LEU A 39 1.06 -6.82 -15.85
CA LEU A 39 0.61 -5.45 -16.03
C LEU A 39 0.70 -5.15 -17.54
N GLN A 40 -0.38 -4.66 -18.14
CA GLN A 40 -0.44 -4.34 -19.56
C GLN A 40 -0.59 -2.82 -19.77
N TYR A 41 -0.13 -2.34 -20.92
CA TYR A 41 -0.31 -0.95 -21.35
C TYR A 41 -0.83 -0.91 -22.79
N GLN A 42 -1.61 0.11 -23.11
CA GLN A 42 -2.03 0.35 -24.49
C GLN A 42 -0.98 1.18 -25.21
N ALA A 43 -0.49 0.67 -26.33
CA ALA A 43 0.46 1.32 -27.21
C ALA A 43 -0.17 1.57 -28.57
N TRP A 44 0.03 2.75 -29.13
CA TRP A 44 -0.34 3.01 -30.52
C TRP A 44 0.58 2.21 -31.45
N ASP A 45 0.00 1.36 -32.28
CA ASP A 45 0.71 0.63 -33.33
C ASP A 45 0.43 1.27 -34.69
N ALA A 46 1.40 2.02 -35.22
CA ALA A 46 1.26 2.69 -36.50
C ALA A 46 1.11 1.73 -37.69
N SER A 47 1.54 0.47 -37.54
CA SER A 47 1.39 -0.54 -38.61
C SER A 47 -0.04 -1.07 -38.71
N GLN A 48 -0.77 -1.11 -37.59
CA GLN A 48 -2.17 -1.55 -37.53
C GLN A 48 -3.16 -0.38 -37.45
N GLY A 49 -2.66 0.84 -37.22
CA GLY A 49 -3.49 2.04 -37.09
C GLY A 49 -4.43 1.99 -35.88
N GLN A 50 -4.07 1.24 -34.83
CA GLN A 50 -4.90 1.06 -33.64
C GLN A 50 -4.08 0.96 -32.35
N LEU A 51 -4.76 1.11 -31.20
CA LEU A 51 -4.19 0.87 -29.88
C LEU A 51 -4.13 -0.64 -29.62
N VAL A 52 -2.94 -1.14 -29.37
CA VAL A 52 -2.68 -2.55 -29.07
C VAL A 52 -2.23 -2.69 -27.62
N THR A 53 -2.82 -3.63 -26.90
CA THR A 53 -2.41 -3.97 -25.54
C THR A 53 -1.10 -4.75 -25.56
N LYS A 54 -0.09 -4.26 -24.86
CA LYS A 54 1.24 -4.86 -24.75
C LYS A 54 1.63 -5.06 -23.30
N ASP A 55 2.40 -6.11 -23.04
CA ASP A 55 2.88 -6.40 -21.69
C ASP A 55 4.05 -5.49 -21.32
N TYR A 56 4.11 -5.09 -20.05
CA TYR A 56 5.28 -4.35 -19.57
C TYR A 56 6.52 -5.24 -19.58
N PRO A 57 7.66 -4.75 -20.10
CA PRO A 57 8.91 -5.47 -20.00
C PRO A 57 9.36 -5.58 -18.53
N ALA A 58 10.15 -6.61 -18.21
CA ALA A 58 10.52 -6.94 -16.83
C ALA A 58 11.18 -5.79 -16.04
N TYR A 59 12.00 -4.96 -16.70
CA TYR A 59 12.63 -3.80 -16.04
C TYR A 59 11.60 -2.74 -15.62
N ALA A 60 10.52 -2.56 -16.38
CA ALA A 60 9.46 -1.62 -16.04
C ALA A 60 8.67 -2.12 -14.82
N LEU A 61 8.37 -3.43 -14.78
CA LEU A 61 7.76 -4.06 -13.61
C LEU A 61 8.62 -3.90 -12.35
N ALA A 62 9.95 -4.03 -12.47
CA ALA A 62 10.87 -3.82 -11.36
C ALA A 62 10.82 -2.37 -10.83
N VAL A 63 10.77 -1.37 -11.73
CA VAL A 63 10.65 0.04 -11.34
C VAL A 63 9.30 0.32 -10.68
N ILE A 64 8.20 -0.19 -11.22
CA ILE A 64 6.85 -0.06 -10.64
C ILE A 64 6.85 -0.68 -9.23
N GLY A 65 7.36 -1.90 -9.10
CA GLY A 65 7.47 -2.59 -7.82
C GLY A 65 8.29 -1.82 -6.80
N LEU A 66 9.45 -1.27 -7.21
CA LEU A 66 10.29 -0.44 -6.35
C LEU A 66 9.55 0.83 -5.89
N LEU A 67 8.83 1.49 -6.80
CA LEU A 67 8.11 2.73 -6.50
C LEU A 67 6.98 2.47 -5.49
N VAL A 68 6.19 1.41 -5.71
CA VAL A 68 5.12 0.99 -4.80
C VAL A 68 5.68 0.56 -3.45
N ALA A 69 6.73 -0.27 -3.44
CA ALA A 69 7.37 -0.73 -2.21
C ALA A 69 7.98 0.44 -1.42
N SER A 70 8.66 1.37 -2.08
CA SER A 70 9.28 2.52 -1.41
C SER A 70 8.24 3.39 -0.69
N SER A 71 7.11 3.69 -1.34
CA SER A 71 6.03 4.48 -0.75
C SER A 71 5.36 3.73 0.41
N THR A 72 5.04 2.44 0.22
CA THR A 72 4.29 1.65 1.21
C THR A 72 5.15 1.22 2.40
N MET A 73 6.46 1.01 2.22
CA MET A 73 7.38 0.59 3.28
C MET A 73 7.71 1.68 4.29
N CYS A 74 7.46 2.96 3.99
CA CYS A 74 7.69 4.07 4.92
C CYS A 74 7.00 3.84 6.28
N ILE A 75 5.76 3.37 6.27
CA ILE A 75 4.97 3.15 7.48
C ILE A 75 5.54 1.99 8.33
N PRO A 76 5.70 0.76 7.80
CA PRO A 76 6.22 -0.36 8.57
C PRO A 76 7.69 -0.17 8.97
N LEU A 77 8.54 0.45 8.15
CA LEU A 77 9.94 0.72 8.51
C LEU A 77 10.06 1.67 9.69
N VAL A 78 9.26 2.74 9.72
CA VAL A 78 9.23 3.67 10.86
C VAL A 78 8.66 2.98 12.10
N ALA A 79 7.59 2.19 11.95
CA ALA A 79 7.03 1.42 13.06
C ALA A 79 8.04 0.42 13.64
N LEU A 80 8.76 -0.30 12.78
CA LEU A 80 9.81 -1.24 13.19
C LEU A 80 11.00 -0.51 13.83
N GLY A 81 11.47 0.58 13.22
CA GLY A 81 12.58 1.38 13.74
C GLY A 81 12.28 1.96 15.11
N THR A 82 11.08 2.52 15.31
CA THR A 82 10.64 3.02 16.62
C THR A 82 10.49 1.90 17.64
N PHE A 83 10.00 0.71 17.23
CA PHE A 83 9.92 -0.46 18.10
C PHE A 83 11.31 -0.94 18.56
N VAL A 84 12.26 -1.07 17.64
CA VAL A 84 13.64 -1.50 17.95
C VAL A 84 14.34 -0.48 18.84
N LEU A 85 14.26 0.82 18.53
CA LEU A 85 14.86 1.88 19.37
C LEU A 85 14.27 1.89 20.79
N ARG A 86 12.95 1.67 20.93
CA ARG A 86 12.32 1.55 22.25
C ARG A 86 12.80 0.31 23.02
N ARG A 87 13.04 -0.80 22.33
CA ARG A 87 13.59 -2.03 22.94
C ARG A 87 15.02 -1.82 23.42
N LEU A 88 15.86 -1.18 22.60
CA LEU A 88 17.26 -0.89 22.95
C LEU A 88 17.36 0.06 24.15
N ARG A 89 16.58 1.14 24.18
CA ARG A 89 16.54 2.08 25.32
C ARG A 89 16.01 1.50 26.62
N ARG A 90 15.18 0.44 26.57
CA ARG A 90 14.76 -0.31 27.77
C ARG A 90 15.84 -1.25 28.31
N GLY A 91 16.87 -1.53 27.51
CA GLY A 91 17.99 -2.40 27.88
C GLY A 91 19.17 -1.69 28.52
N ASP A 92 19.22 -0.35 28.52
CA ASP A 92 20.24 0.39 29.28
C ASP A 92 19.91 0.34 30.77
N PRO A 93 20.70 -0.34 31.62
CA PRO A 93 20.58 -0.18 33.06
C PRO A 93 20.92 1.28 33.39
N ALA A 94 20.11 1.90 34.25
CA ALA A 94 20.39 3.24 34.76
C ALA A 94 21.84 3.31 35.27
N PRO A 95 22.58 4.41 35.03
CA PRO A 95 23.91 4.57 35.59
C PRO A 95 23.75 4.54 37.11
N VAL A 96 24.32 3.51 37.74
CA VAL A 96 24.38 3.39 39.20
C VAL A 96 25.28 4.54 39.66
N ALA A 97 24.66 5.54 40.29
CA ALA A 97 25.32 6.63 40.99
C ALA A 97 25.78 6.18 42.38
#